data_AF-A0A4V1UWX1-F1
#
_entry.id   AF-A0A4V1UWX1-F1
#
_cell.length_a   1.000
_cell.length_b   1.000
_cell.length_c   1.000
_cell.angle_alpha   90.00
_cell.angle_beta   90.00
_cell.angle_gamma   90.00
#
_symmetry.space_group_name_H-M   'P 1'
#
loop_
_entity.id
_entity.type
_entity.pdbx_description
1 polymer ?
#
loop_
_entity_poly.entity_id
_entity_poly.type
_entity_poly.pdbx_seq_one_letter_code
_entity_poly.pdbx_strand_id
1 'polypeptide(L)'
;MPRTGLSPAELKERAIDLTEERIRRDGVDRVRLADIARDLSISHVALYKHFPDKAALLDAATLRWLEALQTELSEFATGPRPIGVRLPAWFRAYYRLHWERVVSDPAAYRAFDAAFENKSPSVLAYKEEIDRQLEGLIKEAMEAGLLRRYYP
;
A
#
# COMPACT_ATOMS: atom_id res chain seq x y z
N MET A 1 -6.10 34.17 1.26
CA MET A 1 -5.95 32.74 0.92
C MET A 1 -4.79 32.61 -0.04
N PRO A 2 -3.73 31.83 0.23
CA PRO A 2 -2.86 31.41 -0.85
C PRO A 2 -3.65 30.38 -1.66
N ARG A 3 -3.91 30.70 -2.94
CA ARG A 3 -4.55 29.81 -3.91
C ARG A 3 -3.41 29.07 -4.59
N THR A 4 -3.07 27.88 -4.11
CA THR A 4 -2.16 26.97 -4.84
C THR A 4 -2.70 26.59 -6.22
N GLY A 5 -3.96 26.93 -6.54
CA GLY A 5 -4.63 26.58 -7.79
C GLY A 5 -5.09 25.12 -7.85
N LEU A 6 -4.68 24.31 -6.86
CA LEU A 6 -4.97 22.89 -6.77
C LEU A 6 -6.42 22.64 -6.37
N SER A 7 -7.05 21.71 -7.07
CA SER A 7 -8.28 21.07 -6.61
C SER A 7 -8.06 20.32 -5.29
N PRO A 8 -9.12 20.00 -4.55
CA PRO A 8 -9.00 19.20 -3.32
C PRO A 8 -8.33 17.83 -3.54
N ALA A 9 -8.52 17.22 -4.71
CA ALA A 9 -7.89 15.94 -5.06
C ALA A 9 -6.39 16.10 -5.31
N GLU A 10 -5.99 17.11 -6.09
CA GLU A 10 -4.56 17.38 -6.36
C GLU A 10 -3.81 17.77 -5.09
N LEU A 11 -4.45 18.50 -4.17
CA LEU A 11 -3.86 18.82 -2.87
C LEU A 11 -3.60 17.55 -2.06
N LYS A 12 -4.57 16.62 -2.04
CA LYS A 12 -4.44 15.33 -1.37
C LYS A 12 -3.25 14.55 -1.93
N GLU A 13 -3.18 14.39 -3.26
CA GLU A 13 -2.08 13.68 -3.91
C GLU A 13 -0.73 14.34 -3.64
N ARG A 14 -0.66 15.67 -3.71
CA ARG A 14 0.59 16.39 -3.46
C ARG A 14 1.07 16.26 -2.01
N ALA A 15 0.14 16.18 -1.05
CA ALA A 15 0.47 15.91 0.34
C ALA A 15 1.03 14.49 0.53
N ILE A 16 0.48 13.50 -0.19
CA ILE A 16 0.99 12.12 -0.16
C ILE A 16 2.39 12.06 -0.79
N ASP A 17 2.60 12.69 -1.96
CA ASP A 17 3.92 12.79 -2.62
C ASP A 17 4.99 13.32 -1.68
N LEU A 18 4.70 14.45 -1.04
CA LEU A 18 5.65 15.10 -0.15
C LEU A 18 5.90 14.28 1.11
N THR A 19 4.88 13.54 1.59
CA THR A 19 5.02 12.62 2.70
C THR A 19 5.98 11.50 2.36
N GLU A 20 5.81 10.86 1.20
CA GLU A 20 6.72 9.82 0.73
C GLU A 20 8.15 10.33 0.54
N GLU A 21 8.32 11.54 -0.02
CA GLU A 21 9.63 12.17 -0.15
C GLU A 21 10.29 12.40 1.22
N ARG A 22 9.54 12.91 2.21
CA ARG A 22 10.04 13.12 3.58
C ARG A 22 10.32 11.81 4.30
N ILE A 23 9.51 10.78 4.10
CA ILE A 23 9.80 9.43 4.63
C ILE A 23 11.14 8.95 4.08
N ARG A 24 11.36 9.04 2.77
CA ARG A 24 12.61 8.65 2.11
C ARG A 24 13.82 9.45 2.60
N ARG A 25 13.66 10.76 2.79
CA ARG A 25 14.76 11.66 3.18
C ARG A 25 15.08 11.61 4.68
N ASP A 26 14.06 11.69 5.52
CA ASP A 26 14.20 11.99 6.96
C ASP A 26 13.73 10.83 7.87
N GLY A 27 13.04 9.83 7.31
CA GLY A 27 12.41 8.74 8.05
C GLY A 27 11.00 9.08 8.57
N VAL A 28 10.19 8.04 8.78
CA VAL A 28 8.77 8.14 9.18
C VAL A 28 8.56 8.91 10.49
N ASP A 29 9.48 8.79 11.44
CA ASP A 29 9.40 9.46 12.75
C ASP A 29 9.43 10.98 12.63
N ARG A 30 10.16 11.50 11.62
CA ARG A 30 10.34 12.94 11.38
C ARG A 30 9.18 13.57 10.62
N VAL A 31 8.26 12.78 10.06
CA VAL A 31 7.07 13.29 9.36
C VAL A 31 6.15 13.99 10.36
N ARG A 32 5.74 15.22 10.04
CA ARG A 32 4.76 16.00 10.80
C ARG A 32 3.78 16.69 9.86
N LEU A 33 2.50 16.62 10.17
CA LEU A 33 1.41 17.21 9.38
C LEU A 33 1.61 18.72 9.16
N ALA A 34 2.05 19.45 10.19
CA ALA A 34 2.32 20.88 10.10
C ALA A 34 3.46 21.23 9.14
N ASP A 35 4.49 20.37 9.04
CA ASP A 35 5.60 20.58 8.12
C ASP A 35 5.17 20.32 6.66
N ILE A 36 4.29 19.33 6.43
CA ILE A 36 3.66 19.07 5.12
C ILE A 36 2.80 20.26 4.68
N ALA A 37 1.97 20.81 5.57
CA ALA A 37 1.17 21.99 5.26
C ALA A 37 2.04 23.21 4.90
N ARG A 38 3.15 23.39 5.62
CA ARG A 38 4.11 24.48 5.37
C ARG A 38 4.77 24.34 4.00
N ASP A 39 5.27 23.16 3.66
CA ASP A 39 5.91 22.90 2.37
C ASP A 39 4.95 23.08 1.19
N LEU A 40 3.67 22.74 1.38
CA LEU A 40 2.60 22.98 0.39
C LEU A 40 2.12 24.44 0.36
N SER A 41 2.62 25.31 1.24
CA SER A 41 2.18 26.70 1.39
C SER A 41 0.66 26.84 1.62
N ILE A 42 0.06 25.89 2.34
CA ILE A 42 -1.36 25.89 2.72
C ILE A 42 -1.53 26.06 4.22
N SER A 43 -2.75 26.43 4.65
CA SER A 43 -3.05 26.46 6.07
C SER A 43 -3.14 25.04 6.66
N HIS A 44 -2.80 24.91 7.93
CA HIS A 44 -2.93 23.64 8.64
C HIS A 44 -4.38 23.12 8.60
N VAL A 45 -5.35 24.03 8.75
CA VAL A 45 -6.80 23.74 8.65
C VAL A 45 -7.16 23.15 7.28
N ALA A 46 -6.54 23.61 6.19
CA ALA A 46 -6.81 23.05 4.87
C ALA A 46 -6.34 21.60 4.76
N LEU A 47 -5.15 21.28 5.30
CA LEU A 47 -4.63 19.91 5.30
C LEU A 47 -5.42 18.99 6.24
N TYR A 48 -5.83 19.49 7.40
CA TYR A 48 -6.65 18.73 8.37
C TYR A 48 -8.00 18.26 7.81
N LYS A 49 -8.57 18.95 6.82
CA LYS A 49 -9.79 18.50 6.13
C LYS A 49 -9.60 17.18 5.37
N HIS A 50 -8.37 16.87 4.97
CA HIS A 50 -8.02 15.66 4.24
C HIS A 50 -7.39 14.60 5.15
N PHE A 51 -6.56 15.03 6.09
CA PHE A 51 -5.82 14.16 6.98
C PHE A 51 -5.97 14.67 8.42
N PRO A 52 -6.86 14.06 9.24
CA PRO A 52 -7.13 14.53 10.59
C PRO A 52 -5.94 14.43 11.53
N ASP A 53 -4.98 13.54 11.25
CA ASP A 53 -3.76 13.37 12.03
C ASP A 53 -2.60 12.79 11.18
N LYS A 54 -1.44 12.60 11.82
CA LYS A 54 -0.26 11.97 11.19
C LYS A 54 -0.55 10.54 10.75
N ALA A 55 -1.34 9.78 11.51
CA ALA A 55 -1.62 8.38 11.20
C ALA A 55 -2.44 8.25 9.92
N ALA A 56 -3.46 9.09 9.71
CA ALA A 56 -4.25 9.12 8.48
C ALA A 56 -3.42 9.52 7.25
N LEU A 57 -2.46 10.43 7.41
CA LEU A 57 -1.54 10.80 6.33
C LEU A 57 -0.59 9.64 5.97
N LEU A 58 -0.04 8.97 6.99
CA LEU A 58 0.82 7.79 6.78
C LEU A 58 0.04 6.60 6.20
N ASP A 59 -1.21 6.40 6.62
CA ASP A 59 -2.11 5.39 6.07
C ASP A 59 -2.36 5.64 4.59
N ALA A 60 -2.61 6.88 4.17
CA ALA A 60 -2.80 7.22 2.77
C ALA A 60 -1.55 7.00 1.92
N ALA A 61 -0.36 7.36 2.43
CA ALA A 61 0.90 7.05 1.75
C ALA A 61 1.15 5.53 1.66
N THR A 62 0.82 4.80 2.72
CA THR A 62 0.91 3.34 2.74
C THR A 62 -0.08 2.70 1.77
N LEU A 63 -1.33 3.19 1.71
CA LEU A 63 -2.35 2.70 0.78
C LEU A 63 -1.89 2.83 -0.66
N ARG A 64 -1.40 4.01 -1.07
CA ARG A 64 -0.91 4.22 -2.43
C ARG A 64 0.24 3.27 -2.78
N TRP A 65 1.14 3.07 -1.83
CA TRP A 65 2.23 2.10 -1.97
C TRP A 65 1.73 0.66 -2.09
N LEU A 66 0.66 0.28 -1.38
CA LEU A 66 0.01 -1.03 -1.42
C LEU A 66 -0.85 -1.24 -2.69
N GLU A 67 -1.51 -0.21 -3.22
CA GLU A 67 -2.33 -0.31 -4.43
C GLU A 67 -1.49 -0.77 -5.63
N ALA A 68 -0.28 -0.22 -5.77
CA ALA A 68 0.67 -0.67 -6.77
C ALA A 68 1.04 -2.17 -6.65
N LEU A 69 0.96 -2.77 -5.44
CA LEU A 69 1.15 -4.22 -5.24
C LEU A 69 -0.07 -5.02 -5.68
N GLN A 70 -1.25 -4.54 -5.28
CA GLN A 70 -2.49 -5.25 -5.49
C GLN A 70 -2.79 -5.39 -6.98
N THR A 71 -2.48 -4.38 -7.80
CA THR A 71 -2.70 -4.44 -9.25
C THR A 71 -1.98 -5.63 -9.88
N GLU A 72 -0.69 -5.81 -9.59
CA GLU A 72 0.10 -6.90 -10.20
C GLU A 72 -0.38 -8.28 -9.73
N LEU A 73 -0.66 -8.45 -8.44
CA LEU A 73 -1.12 -9.73 -7.89
C LEU A 73 -2.51 -10.11 -8.42
N SER A 74 -3.38 -9.12 -8.61
CA SER A 74 -4.73 -9.33 -9.14
C SER A 74 -4.73 -9.90 -10.55
N GLU A 75 -3.74 -9.55 -11.39
CA GLU A 75 -3.58 -10.11 -12.73
C GLU A 75 -3.32 -11.63 -12.70
N PHE A 76 -2.59 -12.11 -11.70
CA PHE A 76 -2.38 -13.56 -11.51
C PHE A 76 -3.57 -14.21 -10.83
N ALA A 77 -4.25 -13.51 -9.91
CA ALA A 77 -5.42 -14.02 -9.20
C ALA A 77 -6.59 -14.32 -10.16
N THR A 78 -6.80 -13.45 -11.16
CA THR A 78 -8.00 -13.49 -12.04
C THR A 78 -7.68 -13.69 -13.53
N GLY A 79 -6.40 -13.76 -13.90
CA GLY A 79 -5.98 -13.84 -15.29
C GLY A 79 -6.41 -15.13 -16.01
N PRO A 80 -6.43 -15.13 -17.35
CA PRO A 80 -6.96 -16.23 -18.16
C PRO A 80 -6.03 -17.44 -18.29
N ARG A 81 -4.82 -17.39 -17.73
CA ARG A 81 -3.85 -18.49 -17.81
C ARG A 81 -4.29 -19.69 -16.95
N PRO A 82 -3.83 -20.91 -17.24
CA PRO A 82 -4.13 -22.07 -16.38
C PRO A 82 -3.64 -21.87 -14.94
N ILE A 83 -4.39 -22.39 -13.96
CA ILE A 83 -4.08 -22.21 -12.53
C ILE A 83 -2.69 -22.73 -12.14
N GLY A 84 -2.21 -23.81 -12.78
CA GLY A 84 -0.85 -24.33 -12.58
C GLY A 84 0.28 -23.38 -12.98
N VAL A 85 -0.01 -22.38 -13.83
CA VAL A 85 0.92 -21.29 -14.18
C VAL A 85 0.71 -20.10 -13.25
N ARG A 86 -0.55 -19.75 -12.97
CA ARG A 86 -0.90 -18.56 -12.19
C ARG A 86 -0.51 -18.66 -10.73
N LEU A 87 -0.79 -19.77 -10.04
CA LEU A 87 -0.50 -19.92 -8.62
C LEU A 87 1.00 -19.75 -8.29
N PRO A 88 1.95 -20.44 -8.98
CA PRO A 88 3.37 -20.19 -8.76
C PRO A 88 3.81 -18.78 -9.16
N ALA A 89 3.20 -18.18 -10.19
CA ALA A 89 3.51 -16.83 -10.61
C ALA A 89 3.06 -15.79 -9.58
N TRP A 90 1.88 -15.98 -8.98
CA TRP A 90 1.37 -15.16 -7.88
C TRP A 90 2.32 -15.22 -6.67
N PHE A 91 2.77 -16.41 -6.25
CA PHE A 91 3.75 -16.53 -5.15
C PHE A 91 5.09 -15.86 -5.46
N ARG A 92 5.60 -16.03 -6.68
CA ARG A 92 6.85 -15.36 -7.11
C ARG A 92 6.70 -13.85 -7.14
N ALA A 93 5.59 -13.35 -7.66
CA ALA A 93 5.28 -11.92 -7.65
C ALA A 93 5.18 -11.40 -6.21
N TYR A 94 4.42 -12.08 -5.35
CA TYR A 94 4.30 -11.73 -3.93
C TYR A 94 5.67 -11.66 -3.23
N TYR A 95 6.50 -12.70 -3.39
CA TYR A 95 7.84 -12.72 -2.81
C TYR A 95 8.75 -11.64 -3.39
N ARG A 96 8.80 -11.49 -4.72
CA ARG A 96 9.58 -10.47 -5.40
C ARG A 96 9.20 -9.08 -4.93
N LEU A 97 7.90 -8.81 -4.82
CA LEU A 97 7.38 -7.51 -4.39
C LEU A 97 7.72 -7.18 -2.93
N HIS A 98 7.65 -8.16 -2.03
CA HIS A 98 8.11 -7.97 -0.66
C HIS A 98 9.64 -7.79 -0.59
N TRP A 99 10.41 -8.60 -1.33
CA TRP A 99 11.87 -8.57 -1.33
C TRP A 99 12.45 -7.30 -1.96
N GLU A 100 12.06 -6.98 -3.20
CA GLU A 100 12.54 -5.80 -3.94
C GLU A 100 12.29 -4.53 -3.15
N ARG A 101 11.21 -4.46 -2.38
CA ARG A 101 10.86 -3.24 -1.65
C ARG A 101 11.60 -3.07 -0.33
N VAL A 102 11.91 -4.16 0.38
CA VAL A 102 12.85 -4.12 1.51
C VAL A 102 14.22 -3.60 1.05
N VAL A 103 14.64 -3.98 -0.17
CA VAL A 103 15.95 -3.63 -0.71
C VAL A 103 15.98 -2.25 -1.38
N SER A 104 14.93 -1.87 -2.13
CA SER A 104 14.91 -0.65 -2.96
C SER A 104 14.35 0.58 -2.25
N ASP A 105 13.42 0.43 -1.30
CA ASP A 105 12.87 1.55 -0.53
C ASP A 105 12.69 1.18 0.97
N PRO A 106 13.80 1.06 1.72
CA PRO A 106 13.77 0.71 3.14
C PRO A 106 13.02 1.75 4.01
N ALA A 107 12.83 2.96 3.50
CA ALA A 107 12.11 4.02 4.22
C ALA A 107 10.60 3.84 4.07
N ALA A 108 10.10 3.58 2.85
CA ALA A 108 8.70 3.23 2.63
C ALA A 108 8.33 1.92 3.34
N TYR A 109 9.22 0.92 3.34
CA TYR A 109 8.99 -0.32 4.07
C TYR A 109 8.84 -0.10 5.58
N ARG A 110 9.65 0.76 6.20
CA ARG A 110 9.48 1.13 7.61
C ARG A 110 8.18 1.88 7.89
N ALA A 111 7.71 2.71 6.95
CA ALA A 111 6.40 3.35 7.08
C ALA A 111 5.26 2.32 7.02
N PHE A 112 5.38 1.32 6.13
CA PHE A 112 4.47 0.17 6.11
C PHE A 112 4.53 -0.63 7.43
N ASP A 113 5.71 -0.94 7.96
CA ASP A 113 5.84 -1.64 9.25
C ASP A 113 5.16 -0.86 10.38
N ALA A 114 5.38 0.45 10.46
CA ALA A 114 4.71 1.30 11.43
C ALA A 114 3.18 1.31 11.22
N ALA A 115 2.69 1.34 9.99
CA ALA A 115 1.26 1.25 9.69
C ALA A 115 0.69 -0.13 10.05
N PHE A 116 1.47 -1.20 9.85
CA PHE A 116 1.12 -2.57 10.21
C PHE A 116 1.02 -2.75 11.73
N GLU A 117 2.01 -2.28 12.48
CA GLU A 117 2.00 -2.32 13.96
C GLU A 117 0.79 -1.56 14.53
N ASN A 118 0.44 -0.42 13.93
CA ASN A 118 -0.71 0.39 14.31
C ASN A 118 -2.05 -0.15 13.79
N LYS A 119 -2.06 -1.30 13.10
CA LYS A 119 -3.26 -1.92 12.51
C LYS A 119 -4.04 -0.95 11.64
N SER A 120 -3.32 -0.21 10.81
CA SER A 120 -3.90 0.81 9.94
C SER A 120 -4.95 0.19 9.01
N PRO A 121 -6.09 0.87 8.76
CA PRO A 121 -7.17 0.33 7.93
C PRO A 121 -6.71 -0.18 6.56
N SER A 122 -5.82 0.54 5.89
CA SER A 122 -5.33 0.16 4.56
C SER A 122 -4.48 -1.11 4.59
N VAL A 123 -3.72 -1.33 5.66
CA VAL A 123 -2.90 -2.54 5.83
C VAL A 123 -3.78 -3.76 6.15
N LEU A 124 -4.81 -3.58 6.97
CA LEU A 124 -5.78 -4.65 7.25
C LEU A 124 -6.55 -5.04 5.98
N ALA A 125 -7.04 -4.05 5.23
CA ALA A 125 -7.73 -4.28 3.96
C ALA A 125 -6.82 -4.98 2.93
N TYR A 126 -5.55 -4.58 2.85
CA TYR A 126 -4.57 -5.26 2.01
C TYR A 126 -4.38 -6.72 2.43
N LYS A 127 -4.24 -7.00 3.73
CA LYS A 127 -4.13 -8.38 4.21
C LYS A 127 -5.33 -9.22 3.82
N GLU A 128 -6.55 -8.69 4.02
CA GLU A 128 -7.79 -9.37 3.64
C GLU A 128 -7.86 -9.64 2.13
N GLU A 129 -7.42 -8.71 1.29
CA GLU A 129 -7.31 -8.91 -0.16
C GLU A 129 -6.35 -10.04 -0.51
N ILE A 130 -5.13 -10.01 0.06
CA ILE A 130 -4.11 -11.04 -0.19
C ILE A 130 -4.60 -12.43 0.24
N ASP A 131 -5.22 -12.53 1.42
CA ASP A 131 -5.78 -13.78 1.92
C ASP A 131 -6.89 -14.28 0.97
N ARG A 132 -7.78 -13.39 0.51
CA ARG A 132 -8.85 -13.73 -0.44
C ARG A 132 -8.33 -14.23 -1.77
N GLN A 133 -7.33 -13.57 -2.35
CA GLN A 133 -6.71 -13.99 -3.61
C GLN A 133 -6.06 -15.36 -3.49
N LEU A 134 -5.29 -15.57 -2.42
CA LEU A 134 -4.63 -16.84 -2.17
C LEU A 134 -5.64 -17.97 -1.96
N GLU A 135 -6.69 -17.74 -1.17
CA GLU A 135 -7.78 -18.70 -1.00
C GLU A 135 -8.43 -19.07 -2.33
N GLY A 136 -8.72 -18.09 -3.19
CA GLY A 136 -9.30 -18.33 -4.51
C GLY A 136 -8.41 -19.20 -5.39
N LEU A 137 -7.13 -18.84 -5.47
CA LEU A 137 -6.14 -19.60 -6.25
C LEU A 137 -5.95 -21.03 -5.73
N ILE A 138 -5.94 -21.23 -4.41
CA ILE A 138 -5.84 -22.57 -3.81
C ILE A 138 -7.10 -23.39 -4.12
N LYS A 139 -8.30 -22.82 -3.95
CA LYS A 139 -9.57 -23.50 -4.26
C LYS A 139 -9.60 -23.95 -5.72
N GLU A 140 -9.24 -23.07 -6.65
CA GLU A 140 -9.19 -23.41 -8.07
C GLU A 140 -8.13 -24.49 -8.37
N ALA A 141 -6.96 -24.43 -7.73
CA ALA A 141 -5.93 -25.45 -7.91
C ALA A 141 -6.35 -26.82 -7.35
N MET A 142 -7.17 -26.85 -6.30
CA MET A 142 -7.78 -28.07 -5.78
C MET A 142 -8.83 -28.64 -6.73
N GLU A 143 -9.71 -27.79 -7.28
CA GLU A 143 -10.72 -28.17 -8.29
C GLU A 143 -10.07 -28.73 -9.56
N ALA A 144 -8.93 -28.17 -9.97
CA ALA A 144 -8.12 -28.66 -11.08
C ALA A 144 -7.30 -29.93 -10.74
N GLY A 145 -7.37 -30.44 -9.50
CA GLY A 145 -6.66 -31.63 -9.05
C GLY A 145 -5.14 -31.46 -8.89
N LEU A 146 -4.64 -30.22 -8.93
CA LEU A 146 -3.21 -29.91 -8.79
C LEU A 146 -2.76 -29.84 -7.33
N LEU A 147 -3.66 -29.51 -6.42
CA LEU A 147 -3.44 -29.55 -4.98
C LEU A 147 -4.39 -30.55 -4.33
N ARG A 148 -3.88 -31.27 -3.33
CA ARG A 148 -4.70 -32.16 -2.49
C ARG A 148 -4.90 -31.51 -1.14
N ARG A 149 -6.08 -31.67 -0.58
CA ARG A 149 -6.36 -31.28 0.80
C ARG A 149 -5.44 -32.10 1.72
N TYR A 150 -4.60 -31.41 2.48
CA TYR A 150 -3.84 -32.05 3.54
C TYR A 150 -4.76 -32.24 4.76
N TYR A 151 -5.03 -33.49 5.12
CA TYR A 151 -5.62 -33.84 6.41
C TYR A 151 -4.48 -34.39 7.28
N PRO A 152 -4.08 -33.68 8.36
CA PRO A 152 -3.17 -34.24 9.35
C PRO A 152 -3.82 -35.38 10.14
#